data_AF-A0A3N1I8Y9-F1
#
_entry.id   AF-A0A3N1I8Y9-F1
#
_cell.length_a   1.000
_cell.length_b   1.000
_cell.length_c   1.000
_cell.angle_alpha   90.00
_cell.angle_beta   90.00
_cell.angle_gamma   90.00
#
_symmetry.space_group_name_H-M   'P 1'
#
loop_
_entity.id
_entity.type
_entity.pdbx_description
1 polymer ?
#
loop_
_entity_poly.entity_id
_entity_poly.type
_entity_poly.pdbx_seq_one_letter_code
_entity_poly.pdbx_strand_id
1 'polypeptide(L)'
;MTTKLVEGANILKHFVPDPVALREQDPFTLILQTGIWLPLEAYAEWPIMLPWSVRDLSCRSAGGVRRELWSSPDQRGYCLDDNSFIKGTARSLSVVAPEGHPLAGAKMARGFTAAHIWREVGQPVLASRIPLLYSFIPNLVWLPNAVAKLTDYEGQAFQRAAQRISVALFRNAPVAPPLQRVADEAWEMIGAQAQPDPDTQEKIERIGVNWFTASAAFYRTRRKRVDEILSALRAIECGEPIRKKVVSSRYTIGLPNVAPPARVELYGWLQRFQG
;
A
#
# COMPACT_ATOMS: atom_id res chain seq x y z
N MET A 1 -4.70 -19.74 -21.86
CA MET A 1 -5.73 -18.71 -21.64
C MET A 1 -5.05 -17.35 -21.53
N THR A 2 -5.42 -16.40 -22.38
CA THR A 2 -4.88 -15.04 -22.39
C THR A 2 -5.40 -14.29 -21.16
N THR A 3 -4.50 -13.73 -20.36
CA THR A 3 -4.90 -12.93 -19.19
C THR A 3 -5.60 -11.65 -19.64
N LYS A 4 -6.85 -11.43 -19.22
CA LYS A 4 -7.60 -10.21 -19.50
C LYS A 4 -6.95 -9.03 -18.76
N LEU A 5 -6.59 -7.98 -19.49
CA LEU A 5 -6.08 -6.74 -18.94
C LEU A 5 -7.16 -5.67 -18.98
N VAL A 6 -7.27 -4.88 -17.91
CA VAL A 6 -8.28 -3.82 -17.82
C VAL A 6 -7.62 -2.50 -17.42
N GLU A 7 -7.89 -1.46 -18.20
CA GLU A 7 -7.42 -0.10 -17.93
C GLU A 7 -8.39 0.70 -17.06
N GLY A 8 -7.86 1.57 -16.21
CA GLY A 8 -8.68 2.34 -15.26
C GLY A 8 -9.69 3.27 -15.93
N ALA A 9 -9.32 3.85 -17.07
CA ALA A 9 -10.24 4.69 -17.86
C ALA A 9 -11.43 3.90 -18.40
N ASN A 10 -11.22 2.63 -18.80
CA ASN A 10 -12.29 1.78 -19.33
C ASN A 10 -13.25 1.33 -18.22
N ILE A 11 -12.73 1.03 -17.03
CA ILE A 11 -13.57 0.78 -15.85
C ILE A 11 -14.38 2.00 -15.49
N LEU A 12 -13.75 3.18 -15.43
CA LEU A 12 -14.48 4.39 -15.09
C LEU A 12 -15.58 4.70 -16.10
N LYS A 13 -15.30 4.58 -17.41
CA LYS A 13 -16.29 4.80 -18.48
C LYS A 13 -17.48 3.84 -18.42
N HIS A 14 -17.30 2.64 -17.88
CA HIS A 14 -18.38 1.68 -17.72
C HIS A 14 -19.45 2.17 -16.73
N PHE A 15 -19.04 2.84 -15.66
CA PHE A 15 -19.93 3.35 -14.61
C PHE A 15 -20.28 4.83 -14.77
N VAL A 16 -19.38 5.60 -15.37
CA VAL A 16 -19.49 7.04 -15.58
C VAL A 16 -19.13 7.34 -17.04
N PRO A 17 -20.09 7.16 -17.98
CA PRO A 17 -19.82 7.36 -19.41
C PRO A 17 -19.45 8.81 -19.77
N ASP A 18 -20.01 9.77 -19.03
CA ASP A 18 -19.69 11.20 -19.15
C ASP A 18 -18.70 11.64 -18.05
N PRO A 19 -17.44 11.95 -18.38
CA PRO A 19 -16.44 12.39 -17.41
C PRO A 19 -16.81 13.68 -16.67
N VAL A 20 -17.70 14.52 -17.23
CA VAL A 20 -18.13 15.77 -16.59
C VAL A 20 -18.97 15.47 -15.34
N ALA A 21 -19.78 14.40 -15.38
CA ALA A 21 -20.63 13.97 -14.29
C ALA A 21 -19.87 13.25 -13.14
N LEU A 22 -18.54 13.10 -13.24
CA LEU A 22 -17.74 12.35 -12.27
C LEU A 22 -17.87 12.87 -10.83
N ARG A 23 -17.91 14.20 -10.67
CA ARG A 23 -18.00 14.84 -9.34
C ARG A 23 -19.40 14.76 -8.73
N GLU A 24 -20.40 14.46 -9.55
CA GLU A 24 -21.80 14.34 -9.15
C GLU A 24 -22.16 12.91 -8.72
N GLN A 25 -21.26 11.94 -8.96
CA GLN A 25 -21.44 10.56 -8.54
C GLN A 25 -21.42 10.44 -7.02
N ASP A 26 -22.22 9.50 -6.50
CA ASP A 26 -22.08 9.07 -5.10
C ASP A 26 -20.67 8.51 -4.87
N PRO A 27 -19.84 9.16 -4.04
CA PRO A 27 -18.42 8.78 -3.91
C PRO A 27 -18.24 7.35 -3.38
N PHE A 28 -19.12 6.93 -2.48
CA PHE A 28 -19.08 5.60 -1.86
C PHE A 28 -19.33 4.50 -2.90
N THR A 29 -20.43 4.61 -3.65
CA THR A 29 -20.79 3.69 -4.73
C THR A 29 -19.69 3.62 -5.79
N LEU A 30 -19.18 4.79 -6.23
CA LEU A 30 -18.16 4.84 -7.27
C LEU A 30 -16.84 4.21 -6.83
N ILE A 31 -16.43 4.39 -5.57
CA ILE A 31 -15.23 3.74 -5.02
C ILE A 31 -15.44 2.22 -4.92
N LEU A 32 -16.60 1.73 -4.50
CA LEU A 32 -16.87 0.29 -4.47
C LEU A 32 -16.83 -0.35 -5.86
N GLN A 33 -17.44 0.30 -6.85
CA GLN A 33 -17.48 -0.19 -8.23
C GLN A 33 -16.10 -0.18 -8.91
N THR A 34 -15.28 0.83 -8.66
CA THR A 34 -14.04 1.05 -9.43
C THR A 34 -12.75 0.75 -8.67
N GLY A 35 -12.80 0.77 -7.34
CA GLY A 35 -11.66 0.54 -6.47
C GLY A 35 -11.33 -0.94 -6.34
N ILE A 36 -10.03 -1.24 -6.33
CA ILE A 36 -9.49 -2.58 -6.13
C ILE A 36 -8.70 -2.59 -4.83
N TRP A 37 -9.15 -3.42 -3.90
CA TRP A 37 -8.62 -3.52 -2.55
C TRP A 37 -7.67 -4.71 -2.44
N LEU A 38 -6.71 -4.64 -1.52
CA LEU A 38 -5.91 -5.80 -1.17
C LEU A 38 -6.77 -6.80 -0.37
N PRO A 39 -6.53 -8.11 -0.53
CA PRO A 39 -7.39 -9.13 0.05
C PRO A 39 -7.32 -9.13 1.58
N LEU A 40 -8.44 -9.51 2.22
CA LEU A 40 -8.54 -9.66 3.67
C LEU A 40 -7.49 -10.65 4.20
N GLU A 41 -7.21 -11.73 3.47
CA GLU A 41 -6.19 -12.71 3.86
C GLU A 41 -4.78 -12.12 3.85
N ALA A 42 -4.50 -11.12 2.98
CA ALA A 42 -3.23 -10.41 3.02
C ALA A 42 -3.14 -9.48 4.23
N TYR A 43 -4.24 -8.81 4.59
CA TYR A 43 -4.29 -8.00 5.82
C TYR A 43 -4.10 -8.87 7.07
N ALA A 44 -4.80 -10.00 7.12
CA ALA A 44 -4.76 -10.92 8.25
C ALA A 44 -3.34 -11.46 8.48
N GLU A 45 -2.63 -11.89 7.43
CA GLU A 45 -1.29 -12.45 7.58
C GLU A 45 -0.16 -11.42 7.56
N TRP A 46 -0.35 -10.28 6.89
CA TRP A 46 0.74 -9.34 6.59
C TRP A 46 0.27 -7.89 6.42
N PRO A 47 -0.24 -7.24 7.49
CA PRO A 47 -0.92 -5.95 7.42
C PRO A 47 -0.06 -4.78 6.90
N ILE A 48 1.28 -4.85 7.04
CA ILE A 48 2.21 -3.88 6.45
C ILE A 48 2.97 -4.56 5.32
N MET A 49 2.67 -4.24 4.06
CA MET A 49 3.23 -4.97 2.91
C MET A 49 4.74 -4.86 2.76
N LEU A 50 5.31 -3.69 3.08
CA LEU A 50 6.70 -3.31 2.83
C LEU A 50 7.27 -2.61 4.06
N PRO A 51 7.43 -3.32 5.20
CA PRO A 51 7.82 -2.69 6.47
C PRO A 51 9.24 -2.11 6.45
N TRP A 52 10.03 -2.42 5.42
CA TRP A 52 11.40 -1.96 5.22
C TRP A 52 11.52 -0.75 4.29
N SER A 53 10.40 -0.18 3.81
CA SER A 53 10.39 0.91 2.83
C SER A 53 9.61 2.11 3.34
N VAL A 54 9.96 3.29 2.83
CA VAL A 54 9.28 4.55 3.10
C VAL A 54 9.15 5.36 1.81
N ARG A 55 8.05 6.11 1.66
CA ARG A 55 7.89 6.99 0.51
C ARG A 55 8.73 8.25 0.65
N ASP A 56 9.49 8.58 -0.38
CA ASP A 56 10.03 9.91 -0.58
C ASP A 56 10.06 10.29 -2.06
N LEU A 57 9.24 11.27 -2.45
CA LEU A 57 9.22 11.78 -3.82
C LEU A 57 10.52 12.51 -4.20
N SER A 58 11.30 12.98 -3.21
CA SER A 58 12.56 13.66 -3.45
C SER A 58 13.70 12.72 -3.86
N CYS A 59 13.49 11.40 -3.74
CA CYS A 59 14.53 10.42 -4.00
C CYS A 59 14.89 10.29 -5.49
N ARG A 60 14.02 10.74 -6.41
CA ARG A 60 14.28 10.73 -7.85
C ARG A 60 15.11 11.93 -8.28
N SER A 61 16.01 11.72 -9.24
CA SER A 61 16.70 12.83 -9.87
C SER A 61 15.73 13.65 -10.74
N ALA A 62 15.48 14.90 -10.35
CA ALA A 62 14.78 15.84 -11.23
C ALA A 62 15.77 16.32 -12.30
N GLY A 63 15.66 15.75 -13.52
CA GLY A 63 16.48 16.17 -14.66
C GLY A 63 17.99 15.95 -14.49
N GLY A 64 18.42 14.97 -13.69
CA GLY A 64 19.85 14.66 -13.48
C GLY A 64 20.62 15.61 -12.58
N VAL A 65 20.00 16.70 -12.10
CA VAL A 65 20.65 17.72 -11.26
C VAL A 65 20.88 17.24 -9.82
N ARG A 66 20.00 16.38 -9.32
CA ARG A 66 20.10 15.76 -7.99
C ARG A 66 20.53 14.30 -8.10
N ARG A 67 21.22 13.81 -7.07
CA ARG A 67 21.59 12.40 -6.96
C ARG A 67 20.34 11.52 -6.95
N GLU A 68 20.32 10.49 -7.80
CA GLU A 68 19.29 9.44 -7.78
C GLU A 68 19.45 8.61 -6.50
N LEU A 69 18.53 8.79 -5.57
CA LEU A 69 18.46 8.12 -4.28
C LEU A 69 17.38 7.04 -4.25
N TRP A 70 16.58 6.88 -5.31
CA TRP A 70 15.59 5.81 -5.34
C TRP A 70 16.21 4.44 -5.10
N SER A 71 15.59 3.70 -4.18
CA SER A 71 16.06 2.44 -3.65
C SER A 71 17.41 2.49 -2.91
N SER A 72 17.81 3.65 -2.41
CA SER A 72 18.87 3.82 -1.40
C SER A 72 18.27 3.77 0.01
N PRO A 73 19.06 3.54 1.07
CA PRO A 73 18.55 3.70 2.42
C PRO A 73 18.43 5.20 2.77
N ASP A 74 17.46 5.54 3.61
CA ASP A 74 17.40 6.84 4.28
C ASP A 74 18.30 6.87 5.53
N GLN A 75 18.24 7.96 6.29
CA GLN A 75 19.03 8.12 7.54
C GLN A 75 18.63 7.13 8.63
N ARG A 76 17.42 6.57 8.55
CA ARG A 76 16.88 5.55 9.47
C ARG A 76 17.06 4.13 8.94
N GLY A 77 17.64 3.98 7.76
CA GLY A 77 17.88 2.71 7.07
C GLY A 77 16.70 2.19 6.23
N TYR A 78 15.55 2.85 6.18
CA TYR A 78 14.43 2.43 5.32
C TYR A 78 14.77 2.62 3.84
N CYS A 79 14.32 1.71 2.99
CA CYS A 79 14.54 1.81 1.55
C CYS A 79 13.59 2.86 0.94
N LEU A 80 14.17 3.90 0.34
CA LEU A 80 13.44 4.99 -0.30
C LEU A 80 12.70 4.49 -1.55
N ASP A 81 11.41 4.79 -1.63
CA ASP A 81 10.56 4.48 -2.79
C ASP A 81 9.72 5.69 -3.21
N ASP A 82 9.41 5.79 -4.50
CA ASP A 82 8.53 6.80 -5.09
C ASP A 82 7.10 6.25 -5.30
N ASN A 83 6.70 5.27 -4.51
CA ASN A 83 5.48 4.46 -4.65
C ASN A 83 5.57 3.34 -5.72
N SER A 84 6.75 3.07 -6.28
CA SER A 84 6.92 2.05 -7.31
C SER A 84 6.83 0.62 -6.79
N PHE A 85 7.26 0.33 -5.56
CA PHE A 85 7.18 -1.00 -4.96
C PHE A 85 5.73 -1.40 -4.66
N ILE A 86 4.93 -0.47 -4.13
CA ILE A 86 3.50 -0.68 -3.92
C ILE A 86 2.81 -0.95 -5.26
N LYS A 87 3.05 -0.09 -6.27
CA LYS A 87 2.49 -0.29 -7.62
C LYS A 87 2.91 -1.62 -8.24
N GLY A 88 4.18 -2.00 -8.08
CA GLY A 88 4.74 -3.24 -8.61
C GLY A 88 4.09 -4.49 -8.00
N THR A 89 3.73 -4.43 -6.72
CA THR A 89 3.01 -5.49 -6.03
C THR A 89 1.70 -5.84 -6.73
N ALA A 90 0.82 -4.85 -6.92
CA ALA A 90 -0.54 -5.08 -7.41
C ALA A 90 -0.61 -5.47 -8.89
N ARG A 91 0.32 -4.98 -9.73
CA ARG A 91 0.33 -5.25 -11.19
C ARG A 91 0.36 -6.74 -11.55
N SER A 92 0.92 -7.57 -10.67
CA SER A 92 1.05 -9.01 -10.91
C SER A 92 -0.21 -9.81 -10.54
N LEU A 93 -1.10 -9.22 -9.75
CA LEU A 93 -2.24 -9.88 -9.11
C LEU A 93 -3.47 -9.84 -10.01
N SER A 94 -4.24 -10.92 -9.98
CA SER A 94 -5.57 -10.98 -10.58
C SER A 94 -6.59 -10.35 -9.65
N VAL A 95 -7.76 -10.04 -10.20
CA VAL A 95 -8.87 -9.43 -9.48
C VAL A 95 -10.05 -10.40 -9.41
N VAL A 96 -10.56 -10.59 -8.20
CA VAL A 96 -11.88 -11.19 -7.94
C VAL A 96 -12.85 -10.04 -7.76
N ALA A 97 -13.99 -10.13 -8.42
CA ALA A 97 -15.02 -9.09 -8.44
C ALA A 97 -16.40 -9.76 -8.46
N PRO A 98 -17.48 -9.01 -8.16
CA PRO A 98 -18.84 -9.51 -8.28
C PRO A 98 -19.12 -10.10 -9.67
N GLU A 99 -20.10 -11.01 -9.74
CA GLU A 99 -20.48 -11.66 -10.99
C GLU A 99 -20.88 -10.62 -12.06
N GLY A 100 -20.43 -10.83 -13.30
CA GLY A 100 -20.66 -9.88 -14.40
C GLY A 100 -19.81 -8.61 -14.35
N HIS A 101 -19.04 -8.37 -13.28
CA HIS A 101 -18.24 -7.16 -13.15
C HIS A 101 -17.08 -7.14 -14.17
N PRO A 102 -16.77 -6.00 -14.82
CA PRO A 102 -15.72 -5.93 -15.84
C PRO A 102 -14.32 -6.30 -15.36
N LEU A 103 -14.05 -6.19 -14.04
CA LEU A 103 -12.78 -6.59 -13.43
C LEU A 103 -12.67 -8.09 -13.11
N ALA A 104 -13.76 -8.86 -13.17
CA ALA A 104 -13.75 -10.27 -12.78
C ALA A 104 -12.72 -11.07 -13.60
N GLY A 105 -11.76 -11.70 -12.90
CA GLY A 105 -10.68 -12.49 -13.50
C GLY A 105 -9.61 -11.68 -14.25
N ALA A 106 -9.71 -10.35 -14.25
CA ALA A 106 -8.76 -9.49 -14.95
C ALA A 106 -7.50 -9.22 -14.12
N LYS A 107 -6.47 -8.69 -14.78
CA LYS A 107 -5.37 -7.98 -14.12
C LYS A 107 -5.44 -6.49 -14.43
N MET A 108 -5.00 -5.70 -13.47
CA MET A 108 -4.92 -4.26 -13.58
C MET A 108 -3.84 -3.86 -14.61
N ALA A 109 -4.22 -3.02 -15.58
CA ALA A 109 -3.32 -2.44 -16.56
C ALA A 109 -2.98 -0.97 -16.20
N ARG A 110 -2.87 -0.09 -17.20
CA ARG A 110 -2.57 1.33 -17.00
C ARG A 110 -3.81 2.09 -16.49
N GLY A 111 -3.60 3.33 -16.04
CA GLY A 111 -4.70 4.22 -15.65
C GLY A 111 -5.23 4.04 -14.23
N PHE A 112 -4.51 3.29 -13.38
CA PHE A 112 -4.79 3.17 -11.95
C PHE A 112 -3.68 3.81 -11.10
N THR A 113 -4.09 4.39 -9.98
CA THR A 113 -3.22 4.94 -8.94
C THR A 113 -3.40 4.13 -7.66
N ALA A 114 -2.28 3.73 -7.04
CA ALA A 114 -2.28 3.29 -5.65
C ALA A 114 -2.47 4.53 -4.76
N ALA A 115 -3.70 4.74 -4.30
CA ALA A 115 -4.10 5.86 -3.47
C ALA A 115 -3.89 5.53 -1.98
N HIS A 116 -3.32 6.49 -1.25
CA HIS A 116 -3.24 6.47 0.20
C HIS A 116 -4.51 7.13 0.75
N ILE A 117 -5.32 6.37 1.49
CA ILE A 117 -6.66 6.78 1.92
C ILE A 117 -6.59 7.87 2.99
N TRP A 118 -5.73 7.67 3.99
CA TRP A 118 -5.32 8.69 4.95
C TRP A 118 -4.03 9.31 4.45
N ARG A 119 -4.09 10.60 4.16
CA ARG A 119 -2.93 11.38 3.73
C ARG A 119 -2.32 12.15 4.89
N GLU A 120 -3.14 12.69 5.79
CA GLU A 120 -2.73 13.38 7.01
C GLU A 120 -3.18 12.61 8.25
N VAL A 121 -2.35 12.57 9.29
CA VAL A 121 -2.55 11.74 10.49
C VAL A 121 -2.14 12.44 11.79
N GLY A 122 -2.37 13.76 11.86
CA GLY A 122 -2.02 14.56 13.04
C GLY A 122 -0.52 14.66 13.33
N GLN A 123 0.33 14.25 12.38
CA GLN A 123 1.79 14.34 12.43
C GLN A 123 2.30 15.36 11.41
N PRO A 124 3.51 15.94 11.60
CA PRO A 124 4.07 16.93 10.68
C PRO A 124 4.44 16.36 9.31
N VAL A 125 4.39 15.04 9.15
CA VAL A 125 4.67 14.34 7.89
C VAL A 125 3.41 13.66 7.37
N LEU A 126 3.29 13.56 6.05
CA LEU A 126 2.21 12.80 5.41
C LEU A 126 2.27 11.34 5.84
N ALA A 127 1.12 10.69 5.97
CA ALA A 127 0.99 9.28 6.35
C ALA A 127 1.86 8.37 5.46
N SER A 128 1.87 8.64 4.15
CA SER A 128 2.69 7.89 3.19
C SER A 128 4.21 7.94 3.45
N ARG A 129 4.70 8.91 4.25
CA ARG A 129 6.11 9.04 4.67
C ARG A 129 6.39 8.41 6.04
N ILE A 130 5.38 7.87 6.71
CA ILE A 130 5.53 7.11 7.95
C ILE A 130 5.68 5.63 7.55
N PRO A 131 6.77 4.93 7.89
CA PRO A 131 7.01 3.56 7.45
C PRO A 131 5.84 2.60 7.74
N LEU A 132 5.23 2.75 8.91
CA LEU A 132 4.07 1.97 9.34
C LEU A 132 2.87 2.15 8.40
N LEU A 133 2.58 3.39 7.99
CA LEU A 133 1.40 3.74 7.21
C LEU A 133 1.62 3.76 5.70
N TYR A 134 2.88 3.78 5.26
CA TYR A 134 3.25 3.80 3.86
C TYR A 134 2.66 2.62 3.09
N SER A 135 2.78 1.43 3.68
CA SER A 135 2.36 0.17 3.06
C SER A 135 1.34 -0.60 3.89
N PHE A 136 0.69 0.09 4.83
CA PHE A 136 -0.42 -0.45 5.59
C PHE A 136 -1.59 -0.78 4.66
N ILE A 137 -2.01 -2.04 4.64
CA ILE A 137 -3.02 -2.55 3.70
C ILE A 137 -4.33 -1.75 3.75
N PRO A 138 -4.92 -1.46 4.92
CA PRO A 138 -6.12 -0.65 5.00
C PRO A 138 -5.93 0.77 4.48
N ASN A 139 -4.72 1.31 4.44
CA ASN A 139 -4.45 2.65 3.90
C ASN A 139 -4.31 2.66 2.36
N LEU A 140 -4.56 1.55 1.66
CA LEU A 140 -4.28 1.43 0.24
C LEU A 140 -5.48 0.92 -0.56
N VAL A 141 -5.78 1.63 -1.64
CA VAL A 141 -6.74 1.22 -2.66
C VAL A 141 -6.23 1.60 -4.05
N TRP A 142 -6.49 0.76 -5.05
CA TRP A 142 -6.17 1.09 -6.44
C TRP A 142 -7.42 1.65 -7.12
N LEU A 143 -7.36 2.91 -7.51
CA LEU A 143 -8.46 3.63 -8.12
C LEU A 143 -8.10 4.07 -9.54
N PRO A 144 -9.07 4.18 -10.47
CA PRO A 144 -8.86 4.90 -11.71
C PRO A 144 -8.28 6.29 -11.44
N ASN A 145 -7.32 6.74 -12.26
CA ASN A 145 -6.58 7.99 -12.01
C ASN A 145 -7.48 9.20 -11.74
N ALA A 146 -8.63 9.30 -12.41
CA ALA A 146 -9.56 10.41 -12.23
C ALA A 146 -10.26 10.36 -10.85
N VAL A 147 -10.60 9.17 -10.36
CA VAL A 147 -11.18 8.97 -9.02
C VAL A 147 -10.13 9.18 -7.93
N ALA A 148 -8.92 8.67 -8.13
CA ALA A 148 -7.80 8.87 -7.19
C ALA A 148 -7.49 10.36 -6.93
N LYS A 149 -7.56 11.20 -7.96
CA LYS A 149 -7.39 12.65 -7.80
C LYS A 149 -8.45 13.28 -6.88
N LEU A 150 -9.66 12.73 -6.86
CA LEU A 150 -10.73 13.21 -5.98
C LEU A 150 -10.51 12.80 -4.53
N THR A 151 -9.77 11.71 -4.27
CA THR A 151 -9.38 11.28 -2.93
C THR A 151 -8.18 12.05 -2.36
N ASP A 152 -7.41 12.74 -3.19
CA ASP A 152 -6.24 13.53 -2.76
C ASP A 152 -6.62 14.81 -1.99
N TYR A 153 -7.88 15.24 -2.10
CA TYR A 153 -8.41 16.40 -1.37
C TYR A 153 -8.82 15.99 0.04
N GLU A 154 -8.01 16.42 1.02
CA GLU A 154 -8.21 16.09 2.43
C GLU A 154 -9.59 16.55 2.93
N GLY A 155 -10.28 15.68 3.66
CA GLY A 155 -11.59 15.94 4.20
C GLY A 155 -12.66 16.20 3.15
N GLN A 156 -12.55 15.66 1.93
CA GLN A 156 -13.62 15.70 0.93
C GLN A 156 -14.42 14.39 0.88
N ALA A 157 -15.57 14.43 0.22
CA ALA A 157 -16.52 13.32 0.20
C ALA A 157 -15.92 12.00 -0.33
N PHE A 158 -15.08 12.06 -1.38
CA PHE A 158 -14.38 10.88 -1.92
C PHE A 158 -13.38 10.28 -0.95
N GLN A 159 -12.57 11.11 -0.28
CA GLN A 159 -11.64 10.61 0.72
C GLN A 159 -12.38 9.99 1.92
N ARG A 160 -13.41 10.68 2.44
CA ARG A 160 -14.24 10.15 3.54
C ARG A 160 -14.92 8.84 3.18
N ALA A 161 -15.41 8.70 1.94
CA ALA A 161 -15.97 7.45 1.46
C ALA A 161 -14.93 6.32 1.45
N ALA A 162 -13.72 6.58 0.91
CA ALA A 162 -12.65 5.59 0.92
C ALA A 162 -12.24 5.18 2.35
N GLN A 163 -12.15 6.14 3.28
CA GLN A 163 -11.85 5.87 4.69
C GLN A 163 -12.92 4.98 5.33
N ARG A 164 -14.20 5.28 5.11
CA ARG A 164 -15.32 4.50 5.64
C ARG A 164 -15.35 3.07 5.10
N ILE A 165 -15.13 2.90 3.79
CA ILE A 165 -15.03 1.57 3.18
C ILE A 165 -13.85 0.82 3.80
N SER A 166 -12.67 1.43 3.88
CA SER A 166 -11.51 0.80 4.50
C SER A 166 -11.76 0.36 5.94
N VAL A 167 -12.37 1.21 6.77
CA VAL A 167 -12.70 0.86 8.16
C VAL A 167 -13.70 -0.29 8.22
N ALA A 168 -14.76 -0.26 7.41
CA ALA A 168 -15.74 -1.33 7.35
C ALA A 168 -15.12 -2.68 6.92
N LEU A 169 -14.19 -2.65 5.98
CA LEU A 169 -13.53 -3.85 5.49
C LEU A 169 -12.51 -4.42 6.48
N PHE A 170 -11.67 -3.58 7.08
CA PHE A 170 -10.45 -4.05 7.74
C PHE A 170 -10.39 -3.82 9.25
N ARG A 171 -11.09 -2.84 9.82
CA ARG A 171 -10.84 -2.41 11.22
C ARG A 171 -11.03 -3.54 12.23
N ASN A 172 -12.05 -4.36 12.01
CA ASN A 172 -12.41 -5.48 12.88
C ASN A 172 -12.05 -6.84 12.26
N ALA A 173 -11.36 -6.84 11.12
CA ALA A 173 -10.89 -8.09 10.51
C ALA A 173 -9.74 -8.67 11.35
N PRO A 174 -9.69 -9.99 11.54
CA PRO A 174 -8.67 -10.62 12.37
C PRO A 174 -7.28 -10.46 11.74
N VAL A 175 -6.28 -10.20 12.59
CA VAL A 175 -4.86 -10.20 12.21
C VAL A 175 -4.14 -11.32 12.96
N ALA A 176 -3.15 -11.93 12.30
CA ALA A 176 -2.32 -12.96 12.90
C ALA A 176 -1.70 -12.43 14.22
N PRO A 177 -1.74 -13.21 15.31
CA PRO A 177 -1.32 -12.74 16.64
C PRO A 177 0.06 -12.05 16.68
N PRO A 178 1.10 -12.49 15.95
CA PRO A 178 2.39 -11.80 15.94
C PRO A 178 2.33 -10.36 15.42
N LEU A 179 1.37 -10.05 14.54
CA LEU A 179 1.25 -8.75 13.86
C LEU A 179 0.07 -7.91 14.36
N GLN A 180 -0.76 -8.43 15.27
CA GLN A 180 -1.91 -7.70 15.81
C GLN A 180 -1.49 -6.33 16.37
N ARG A 181 -0.46 -6.29 17.21
CA ARG A 181 0.06 -5.04 17.79
C ARG A 181 0.55 -4.04 16.73
N VAL A 182 1.15 -4.53 15.63
CA VAL A 182 1.58 -3.67 14.52
C VAL A 182 0.37 -3.05 13.81
N ALA A 183 -0.68 -3.84 13.59
CA ALA A 183 -1.91 -3.36 12.98
C ALA A 183 -2.64 -2.35 13.88
N ASP A 184 -2.67 -2.60 15.20
CA ASP A 184 -3.29 -1.72 16.18
C ASP A 184 -2.59 -0.36 16.22
N GLU A 185 -1.25 -0.34 16.29
CA GLU A 185 -0.45 0.89 16.22
C GLU A 185 -0.73 1.69 14.94
N ALA A 186 -0.89 1.00 13.79
CA ALA A 186 -1.19 1.66 12.52
C ALA A 186 -2.57 2.32 12.53
N TRP A 187 -3.57 1.61 13.06
CA TRP A 187 -4.92 2.14 13.22
C TRP A 187 -5.00 3.30 14.21
N GLU A 188 -4.24 3.24 15.31
CA GLU A 188 -4.13 4.34 16.27
C GLU A 188 -3.59 5.60 15.61
N MET A 189 -2.58 5.48 14.74
CA MET A 189 -2.01 6.63 14.04
C MET A 189 -3.00 7.30 13.07
N ILE A 190 -3.76 6.52 12.29
CA ILE A 190 -4.72 7.11 11.33
C ILE A 190 -5.96 7.71 11.99
N GLY A 191 -6.20 7.37 13.27
CA GLY A 191 -7.26 7.94 14.09
C GLY A 191 -8.66 7.42 13.74
N ALA A 192 -9.56 7.44 14.73
CA ALA A 192 -10.93 6.94 14.62
C ALA A 192 -11.89 7.84 13.83
N GLN A 193 -11.38 8.75 12.99
CA GLN A 193 -12.18 9.83 12.39
C GLN A 193 -13.22 9.34 11.38
N ALA A 194 -12.97 8.20 10.73
CA ALA A 194 -13.95 7.57 9.87
C ALA A 194 -14.62 6.41 10.62
N GLN A 195 -15.88 6.57 10.98
CA GLN A 195 -16.72 5.46 11.39
C GLN A 195 -17.66 5.11 10.23
N PRO A 196 -17.85 3.82 9.91
CA PRO A 196 -18.89 3.41 8.99
C PRO A 196 -20.25 3.84 9.57
N ASP A 197 -21.11 4.40 8.72
CA ASP A 197 -22.51 4.62 9.10
C ASP A 197 -23.29 3.30 9.01
N PRO A 198 -24.52 3.23 9.58
CA PRO A 198 -25.27 1.98 9.67
C PRO A 198 -25.51 1.28 8.32
N ASP A 199 -25.62 2.03 7.22
CA ASP A 199 -25.87 1.51 5.87
C ASP A 199 -24.59 1.15 5.09
N THR A 200 -23.41 1.44 5.62
CA THR A 200 -22.13 1.12 4.97
C THR A 200 -22.01 -0.37 4.64
N GLN A 201 -22.34 -1.25 5.60
CA GLN A 201 -22.21 -2.69 5.41
C GLN A 201 -23.21 -3.22 4.37
N GLU A 202 -24.47 -2.77 4.43
CA GLU A 202 -25.50 -3.13 3.46
C GLU A 202 -25.10 -2.71 2.04
N LYS A 203 -24.53 -1.50 1.86
CA LYS A 203 -24.04 -1.02 0.58
C LYS A 203 -22.89 -1.89 0.05
N ILE A 204 -21.95 -2.28 0.90
CA ILE A 204 -20.83 -3.16 0.55
C ILE A 204 -21.36 -4.52 0.08
N GLU A 205 -22.32 -5.11 0.79
CA GLU A 205 -22.91 -6.40 0.44
C GLU A 205 -23.70 -6.34 -0.87
N ARG A 206 -24.47 -5.27 -1.07
CA ARG A 206 -25.30 -5.07 -2.26
C ARG A 206 -24.49 -4.81 -3.53
N ILE A 207 -23.45 -3.96 -3.45
CA ILE A 207 -22.64 -3.57 -4.61
C ILE A 207 -21.50 -4.58 -4.83
N GLY A 208 -20.95 -5.10 -3.75
CA GLY A 208 -19.75 -5.93 -3.75
C GLY A 208 -18.45 -5.12 -3.79
N VAL A 209 -17.34 -5.85 -3.65
CA VAL A 209 -15.99 -5.29 -3.56
C VAL A 209 -15.09 -6.01 -4.55
N ASN A 210 -14.21 -5.25 -5.22
CA ASN A 210 -13.16 -5.83 -6.06
C ASN A 210 -11.90 -6.06 -5.22
N TRP A 211 -11.43 -7.30 -5.20
CA TRP A 211 -10.26 -7.74 -4.43
C TRP A 211 -9.13 -8.18 -5.35
N PHE A 212 -7.91 -7.77 -5.06
CA PHE A 212 -6.75 -8.49 -5.58
C PHE A 212 -6.68 -9.89 -4.97
N THR A 213 -6.14 -10.85 -5.70
CA THR A 213 -5.83 -12.19 -5.17
C THR A 213 -4.39 -12.24 -4.66
N ALA A 214 -4.18 -12.58 -3.40
CA ALA A 214 -2.84 -12.88 -2.89
C ALA A 214 -2.46 -14.32 -3.25
N SER A 215 -1.27 -14.51 -3.81
CA SER A 215 -0.71 -15.83 -4.10
C SER A 215 0.30 -16.24 -3.03
N ALA A 216 0.66 -17.52 -2.92
CA ALA A 216 1.75 -17.92 -2.04
C ALA A 216 3.08 -17.16 -2.33
N ALA A 217 3.31 -16.77 -3.59
CA ALA A 217 4.47 -15.96 -3.97
C ALA A 217 4.42 -14.53 -3.39
N PHE A 218 3.23 -13.97 -3.18
CA PHE A 218 3.02 -12.68 -2.52
C PHE A 218 3.64 -12.69 -1.12
N TYR A 219 3.30 -13.67 -0.30
CA TYR A 219 3.79 -13.78 1.08
C TYR A 219 5.27 -14.13 1.13
N ARG A 220 5.71 -15.12 0.35
CA ARG A 220 7.12 -15.55 0.30
C ARG A 220 8.07 -14.41 -0.05
N THR A 221 7.70 -13.56 -1.00
CA THR A 221 8.55 -12.44 -1.44
C THR A 221 8.78 -11.42 -0.31
N ARG A 222 7.76 -11.18 0.53
CA ARG A 222 7.82 -10.22 1.63
C ARG A 222 8.63 -10.75 2.80
N ARG A 223 8.33 -11.97 3.25
CA ARG A 223 9.10 -12.67 4.29
C ARG A 223 10.57 -12.73 3.91
N LYS A 224 10.86 -13.25 2.71
CA LYS A 224 12.22 -13.31 2.17
C LYS A 224 12.92 -11.95 2.21
N ARG A 225 12.22 -10.86 1.85
CA ARG A 225 12.84 -9.53 1.84
C ARG A 225 13.17 -9.04 3.25
N VAL A 226 12.28 -9.26 4.21
CA VAL A 226 12.54 -8.96 5.62
C VAL A 226 13.76 -9.74 6.12
N ASP A 227 13.80 -11.05 5.84
CA ASP A 227 14.93 -11.92 6.24
C ASP A 227 16.25 -11.51 5.59
N GLU A 228 16.24 -11.13 4.31
CA GLU A 228 17.42 -10.62 3.60
C GLU A 228 17.97 -9.34 4.26
N ILE A 229 17.08 -8.43 4.68
CA ILE A 229 17.49 -7.18 5.33
C ILE A 229 18.00 -7.44 6.75
N LEU A 230 17.29 -8.26 7.53
CA LEU A 230 17.72 -8.64 8.88
C LEU A 230 19.09 -9.35 8.86
N SER A 231 19.31 -10.23 7.89
CA SER A 231 20.60 -10.90 7.70
C SER A 231 21.70 -9.90 7.35
N ALA A 232 21.42 -8.93 6.49
CA ALA A 232 22.38 -7.89 6.11
C ALA A 232 22.73 -6.96 7.28
N LEU A 233 21.73 -6.54 8.06
CA LEU A 233 21.94 -5.74 9.27
C LEU A 233 22.81 -6.50 10.28
N ARG A 234 22.52 -7.79 10.52
CA ARG A 234 23.31 -8.62 11.42
C ARG A 234 24.76 -8.78 10.95
N ALA A 235 24.97 -9.00 9.65
CA ALA A 235 26.32 -9.09 9.07
C ALA A 235 27.11 -7.79 9.31
N ILE A 236 26.50 -6.62 9.06
CA ILE A 236 27.15 -5.33 9.30
C ILE A 236 27.57 -5.18 10.78
N GLU A 237 26.68 -5.51 11.72
CA GLU A 237 26.98 -5.39 13.16
C GLU A 237 28.07 -6.38 13.62
N CYS A 238 28.24 -7.52 12.92
CA CYS A 238 29.33 -8.46 13.16
C CYS A 238 30.64 -8.09 12.42
N GLY A 239 30.68 -6.96 11.71
CA GLY A 239 31.84 -6.58 10.88
C GLY A 239 32.01 -7.43 9.62
N GLU A 240 30.97 -8.16 9.21
CA GLU A 240 30.98 -9.01 8.03
C GLU A 240 30.46 -8.26 6.78
N PRO A 241 31.01 -8.55 5.59
CA PRO A 241 30.54 -7.93 4.35
C PRO A 241 29.18 -8.49 3.92
N ILE A 242 28.32 -7.63 3.35
CA ILE A 242 27.09 -8.07 2.71
C ILE A 242 27.41 -8.77 1.38
N ARG A 243 27.21 -10.09 1.32
CA ARG A 243 27.60 -10.92 0.17
C ARG A 243 26.60 -10.96 -0.98
N LYS A 244 25.34 -10.57 -0.73
CA LYS A 244 24.24 -10.66 -1.70
C LYS A 244 23.46 -9.36 -1.76
N LYS A 245 22.91 -9.07 -2.93
CA LYS A 245 21.99 -7.93 -3.12
C LYS A 245 20.78 -8.07 -2.20
N VAL A 246 20.53 -7.06 -1.37
CA VAL A 246 19.50 -7.09 -0.31
C VAL A 246 18.13 -6.60 -0.80
N VAL A 247 18.05 -5.40 -1.38
CA VAL A 247 16.82 -4.87 -2.03
C VAL A 247 17.20 -4.43 -3.45
N SER A 248 18.12 -3.48 -3.51
CA SER A 248 18.78 -3.02 -4.73
C SER A 248 20.28 -2.94 -4.50
N SER A 249 21.06 -2.71 -5.57
CA SER A 249 22.49 -2.47 -5.43
C SER A 249 22.76 -1.20 -4.61
N ARG A 250 21.95 -0.14 -4.78
CA ARG A 250 22.07 1.10 -4.00
C ARG A 250 21.79 0.88 -2.52
N TYR A 251 20.71 0.15 -2.21
CA TYR A 251 20.39 -0.19 -0.83
C TYR A 251 21.52 -1.00 -0.18
N THR A 252 22.02 -2.01 -0.90
CA THR A 252 23.09 -2.90 -0.42
C THR A 252 24.38 -2.14 -0.12
N ILE A 253 24.78 -1.22 -1.00
CA ILE A 253 25.99 -0.40 -0.83
C ILE A 253 25.78 0.69 0.24
N GLY A 254 24.56 1.24 0.32
CA GLY A 254 24.24 2.34 1.22
C GLY A 254 24.04 1.91 2.68
N LEU A 255 23.50 0.72 2.92
CA LEU A 255 23.07 0.28 4.25
C LEU A 255 24.22 0.29 5.30
N PRO A 256 25.46 -0.13 4.99
CA PRO A 256 26.58 -0.02 5.92
C PRO A 256 26.90 1.42 6.38
N ASN A 257 26.52 2.43 5.58
CA ASN A 257 26.79 3.84 5.88
C ASN A 257 25.71 4.50 6.74
N VAL A 258 24.60 3.81 7.02
CA VAL A 258 23.55 4.26 7.95
C VAL A 258 24.12 4.23 9.37
N ALA A 259 23.82 5.21 10.21
CA ALA A 259 24.34 5.26 11.57
C ALA A 259 24.00 3.98 12.38
N PRO A 260 24.91 3.41 13.18
CA PRO A 260 24.65 2.18 13.92
C PRO A 260 23.35 2.19 14.75
N PRO A 261 23.01 3.26 15.50
CA PRO A 261 21.74 3.30 16.25
C PRO A 261 20.50 3.12 15.37
N ALA A 262 20.50 3.74 14.18
CA ALA A 262 19.39 3.62 13.23
C ALA A 262 19.28 2.21 12.65
N ARG A 263 20.40 1.53 12.40
CA ARG A 263 20.40 0.13 11.95
C ARG A 263 19.85 -0.81 13.02
N VAL A 264 20.20 -0.58 14.30
CA VAL A 264 19.65 -1.34 15.43
C VAL A 264 18.14 -1.11 15.59
N GLU A 265 17.67 0.14 15.45
CA GLU A 265 16.24 0.45 15.47
C GLU A 265 15.49 -0.26 14.32
N LEU A 266 16.04 -0.19 13.10
CA LEU A 266 15.46 -0.88 11.94
C LEU A 266 15.43 -2.40 12.13
N TYR A 267 16.50 -2.98 12.70
CA TYR A 267 16.55 -4.40 13.01
C TYR A 267 15.44 -4.80 13.98
N GLY A 268 15.31 -4.10 15.12
CA GLY A 268 14.26 -4.35 16.10
C GLY A 268 12.85 -4.15 15.53
N TRP A 269 12.65 -3.14 14.68
CA TRP A 269 11.40 -2.94 13.96
C TRP A 269 11.05 -4.13 13.04
N LEU A 270 11.99 -4.58 12.22
CA LEU A 270 11.77 -5.67 11.26
C LEU A 270 11.61 -7.05 11.93
N GLN A 271 12.20 -7.25 13.12
CA GLN A 271 11.97 -8.47 13.92
C GLN A 271 10.51 -8.66 14.32
N ARG A 272 9.73 -7.58 14.43
CA ARG A 272 8.28 -7.66 14.68
C ARG A 272 7.52 -8.38 13.57
N PHE A 273 8.13 -8.52 12.40
CA PHE A 273 7.58 -9.22 11.23
C PHE A 273 8.11 -10.64 11.07
N GLN A 274 8.92 -11.11 12.01
CA GLN A 274 9.35 -12.51 12.08
C GLN A 274 8.34 -13.30 12.92
N GLY A 275 7.62 -14.19 12.24
CA GLY A 275 6.63 -15.12 12.79
C GLY A 275 6.48 -16.31 11.87
#